data_AF-A0AAU3T849-F1
#
_entry.id   AF-A0AAU3T849-F1
#
_cell.length_a   1.000
_cell.length_b   1.000
_cell.length_c   1.000
_cell.angle_alpha   90.00
_cell.angle_beta   90.00
_cell.angle_gamma   90.00
#
_symmetry.space_group_name_H-M   'P 1'
#
loop_
_entity.id
_entity.type
_entity.pdbx_description
1 polymer ?
#
loop_
_entity_poly.entity_id
_entity_poly.type
_entity_poly.pdbx_seq_one_letter_code
_entity_poly.pdbx_strand_id
1 'polypeptide(L)'
;MRIGELAERAGTSTRTLRYYESRGLLPARRTGNGYRTYDEDDLRLLRQIRMLQDFGFELEETRPFVDCLRAGHPAGDSCPASLAVYRRKLAELDGLIGQLADVREQVARQLAAAEDAAGEAAAPRCEMTGP
;
A
#
# COMPACT_ATOMS: atom_id res chain seq x y z
N MET A 1 9.00 -26.52 7.55
CA MET A 1 7.60 -26.13 7.88
C MET A 1 6.62 -26.68 6.85
N ARG A 2 5.40 -27.01 7.28
CA ARG A 2 4.26 -27.30 6.38
C ARG A 2 3.53 -26.00 6.01
N ILE A 3 2.66 -26.03 5.00
CA ILE A 3 1.92 -24.83 4.55
C ILE A 3 1.05 -24.21 5.66
N GLY A 4 0.47 -25.02 6.55
CA GLY A 4 -0.34 -24.53 7.67
C GLY A 4 0.50 -23.78 8.69
N GLU A 5 1.60 -24.39 9.12
CA GLU A 5 2.59 -23.77 10.02
C GLU A 5 3.18 -22.48 9.43
N LEU A 6 3.50 -22.47 8.12
CA LEU A 6 3.97 -21.27 7.44
C LEU A 6 2.90 -20.16 7.45
N ALA A 7 1.63 -20.52 7.22
CA ALA A 7 0.52 -19.58 7.21
C ALA A 7 0.34 -18.91 8.58
N GLU A 8 0.35 -19.70 9.65
CA GLU A 8 0.28 -19.21 11.03
C GLU A 8 1.46 -18.28 11.35
N ARG A 9 2.69 -18.71 11.07
CA ARG A 9 3.90 -17.92 11.34
C ARG A 9 4.01 -16.64 10.51
N ALA A 10 3.44 -16.64 9.32
CA ALA A 10 3.39 -15.48 8.42
C ALA A 10 2.15 -14.60 8.67
N GLY A 11 1.26 -14.95 9.62
CA GLY A 11 0.04 -14.20 9.91
C GLY A 11 -0.91 -14.15 8.71
N THR A 12 -1.01 -15.22 7.93
CA THR A 12 -1.87 -15.28 6.75
C THR A 12 -2.60 -16.61 6.60
N SER A 13 -3.38 -16.76 5.53
CA SER A 13 -4.12 -17.98 5.23
C SER A 13 -3.35 -18.88 4.27
N THR A 14 -3.58 -20.19 4.37
CA THR A 14 -3.05 -21.16 3.38
C THR A 14 -3.55 -20.86 1.96
N ARG A 15 -4.75 -20.30 1.82
CA ARG A 15 -5.29 -19.82 0.53
C ARG A 15 -4.41 -18.71 -0.06
N THR A 16 -3.99 -17.76 0.77
CA THR A 16 -3.09 -16.67 0.35
C THR A 16 -1.72 -17.20 -0.06
N LEU A 17 -1.17 -18.16 0.70
CA LEU A 17 0.10 -18.80 0.33
C LEU A 17 0.02 -19.50 -1.02
N ARG A 18 -1.06 -20.25 -1.29
CA ARG A 18 -1.28 -20.89 -2.60
C ARG A 18 -1.41 -19.88 -3.74
N TYR A 19 -2.02 -18.73 -3.46
CA TYR A 19 -2.08 -17.64 -4.42
C TYR A 19 -0.69 -17.05 -4.72
N TYR A 20 0.19 -16.98 -3.72
CA TYR A 20 1.57 -16.53 -3.93
C TYR A 20 2.41 -17.56 -4.69
N GLU A 21 2.19 -18.86 -4.43
CA GLU A 21 2.77 -19.93 -5.24
C GLU A 21 2.36 -19.81 -6.72
N SER A 22 1.07 -19.57 -7.00
CA SER A 22 0.58 -19.48 -8.38
C SER A 22 1.10 -18.24 -9.13
N ARG A 23 1.48 -17.18 -8.39
CA ARG A 23 2.17 -16.00 -8.94
C ARG A 23 3.70 -16.15 -8.98
N GLY A 24 4.25 -17.28 -8.52
CA GLY A 24 5.70 -17.54 -8.50
C GLY A 24 6.48 -16.80 -7.40
N LEU A 25 5.78 -16.14 -6.47
CA LEU A 25 6.37 -15.36 -5.38
C LEU A 25 6.80 -16.22 -4.19
N LEU A 26 6.21 -17.40 -4.05
CA LEU A 26 6.60 -18.41 -3.04
C LEU A 26 7.01 -19.72 -3.75
N PRO A 27 8.17 -20.32 -3.43
CA PRO A 27 8.58 -21.56 -4.07
C PRO A 27 7.78 -22.76 -3.52
N ALA A 28 7.36 -23.65 -4.41
CA ALA A 28 6.61 -24.85 -4.08
C ALA A 28 7.53 -26.08 -3.99
N ARG A 29 8.52 -26.06 -3.08
CA ARG A 29 9.47 -27.18 -2.91
C ARG A 29 8.74 -28.43 -2.41
N ARG A 30 8.99 -29.58 -3.08
CA ARG A 30 8.44 -30.88 -2.68
C ARG A 30 9.53 -31.74 -2.05
N THR A 31 9.21 -32.40 -0.93
CA THR A 31 10.04 -33.46 -0.35
C THR A 31 9.87 -34.77 -1.10
N GLY A 32 10.81 -35.71 -0.91
CA GLY A 32 10.80 -37.04 -1.56
C GLY A 32 9.55 -37.88 -1.27
N ASN A 33 8.79 -37.55 -0.23
CA ASN A 33 7.48 -38.14 0.12
C ASN A 33 6.28 -37.37 -0.46
N GLY A 34 6.48 -36.44 -1.41
CA GLY A 34 5.43 -35.77 -2.18
C GLY A 34 4.79 -34.54 -1.53
N TYR A 35 5.15 -34.21 -0.29
CA TYR A 35 4.60 -33.06 0.42
C TYR A 35 5.32 -31.75 0.10
N ARG A 36 4.62 -30.62 0.21
CA ARG A 36 5.24 -29.28 0.14
C ARG A 36 5.91 -28.93 1.47
N THR A 37 7.12 -28.38 1.39
CA THR A 37 7.88 -27.92 2.54
C THR A 37 8.46 -26.55 2.32
N TYR A 38 8.53 -25.79 3.41
CA TYR A 38 9.02 -24.41 3.43
C TYR A 38 10.04 -24.22 4.55
N ASP A 39 10.92 -23.25 4.39
CA ASP A 39 11.97 -22.88 5.36
C ASP A 39 11.87 -21.42 5.82
N GLU A 40 12.84 -20.98 6.60
CA GLU A 40 12.85 -19.61 7.15
C GLU A 40 13.00 -18.53 6.08
N ASP A 41 13.65 -18.85 4.96
CA ASP A 41 13.76 -17.91 3.84
C ASP A 41 12.39 -17.69 3.20
N ASP A 42 11.57 -18.74 3.08
CA ASP A 42 10.18 -18.61 2.64
C ASP A 42 9.36 -17.72 3.59
N LEU A 43 9.54 -17.86 4.90
CA LEU A 43 8.87 -17.01 5.88
C LEU A 43 9.33 -15.54 5.76
N ARG A 44 10.61 -15.33 5.51
CA ARG A 44 11.19 -14.00 5.29
C ARG A 44 10.61 -13.33 4.05
N LEU A 45 10.51 -14.07 2.94
CA LEU A 45 9.86 -13.61 1.71
C LEU A 45 8.41 -13.18 1.98
N LEU A 46 7.65 -13.99 2.72
CA LEU A 46 6.26 -13.69 3.04
C LEU A 46 6.11 -12.43 3.89
N ARG A 47 6.97 -12.24 4.89
CA ARG A 47 6.99 -11.02 5.72
C ARG A 47 7.31 -9.78 4.89
N GLN A 48 8.24 -9.89 3.94
CA GLN A 48 8.55 -8.80 3.02
C GLN A 48 7.34 -8.43 2.15
N ILE A 49 6.67 -9.42 1.54
CA ILE A 49 5.48 -9.19 0.71
C ILE A 49 4.37 -8.52 1.52
N ARG A 50 4.13 -8.99 2.75
CA ARG A 50 3.10 -8.45 3.65
C ARG A 50 3.36 -7.00 4.02
N MET A 51 4.57 -6.69 4.47
CA MET A 51 4.97 -5.32 4.80
C MET A 51 4.77 -4.36 3.62
N LEU A 52 5.13 -4.78 2.40
CA LEU A 52 4.91 -3.96 1.20
C LEU A 52 3.42 -3.76 0.89
N GLN A 53 2.59 -4.79 1.07
CA GLN A 53 1.14 -4.63 0.88
C GLN A 53 0.50 -3.72 1.93
N ASP A 54 1.00 -3.73 3.16
CA ASP A 54 0.56 -2.80 4.21
C ASP A 54 0.88 -1.35 3.86
N PHE A 55 1.92 -1.11 3.05
CA PHE A 55 2.25 0.20 2.47
C PHE A 55 1.44 0.54 1.20
N GLY A 56 0.54 -0.34 0.76
CA GLY A 56 -0.30 -0.12 -0.42
C GLY A 56 0.38 -0.45 -1.75
N PHE A 57 1.45 -1.26 -1.75
CA PHE A 57 1.99 -1.83 -2.98
C PHE A 57 1.11 -2.98 -3.47
N GLU A 58 0.95 -3.07 -4.79
CA GLU A 58 0.32 -4.23 -5.39
C GLU A 58 1.23 -5.46 -5.29
N LEU A 59 0.63 -6.64 -5.31
CA LEU A 59 1.39 -7.89 -5.17
C LEU A 59 2.47 -8.05 -6.24
N GLU A 60 2.19 -7.66 -7.49
CA GLU A 60 3.16 -7.77 -8.59
C GLU A 60 4.36 -6.82 -8.40
N GLU A 61 4.17 -5.68 -7.73
CA GLU A 61 5.25 -4.73 -7.43
C GLU A 61 6.23 -5.27 -6.39
N THR A 62 5.84 -6.30 -5.62
CA THR A 62 6.72 -6.92 -4.61
C THR A 62 7.79 -7.81 -5.21
N ARG A 63 7.67 -8.17 -6.50
CA ARG A 63 8.53 -9.17 -7.15
C ARG A 63 10.02 -8.82 -7.13
N PRO A 64 10.45 -7.58 -7.41
CA PRO A 64 11.87 -7.21 -7.31
C PRO A 64 12.46 -7.42 -5.90
N PHE A 65 11.65 -7.28 -4.85
CA PHE A 65 12.08 -7.51 -3.48
C PHE A 65 12.24 -8.98 -3.16
N VAL A 66 11.31 -9.80 -3.65
CA VAL A 66 11.38 -11.26 -3.57
C VAL A 66 12.61 -11.78 -4.29
N ASP A 67 12.87 -11.31 -5.50
CA ASP A 67 14.02 -11.71 -6.30
C ASP A 67 15.34 -11.29 -5.64
N CYS A 68 15.37 -10.09 -5.03
CA CYS A 68 16.52 -9.63 -4.27
C CYS A 68 16.85 -10.55 -3.08
N LEU A 69 15.83 -10.92 -2.28
CA LEU A 69 16.01 -11.86 -1.17
C LEU A 69 16.46 -13.24 -1.65
N ARG A 70 15.88 -13.75 -2.75
CA ARG A 70 16.27 -15.03 -3.34
C ARG A 70 17.70 -15.06 -3.89
N ALA A 71 18.23 -13.91 -4.29
CA ALA A 71 19.63 -13.77 -4.68
C ALA A 71 20.60 -13.78 -3.46
N GLY A 72 20.08 -13.95 -2.24
CA GLY A 72 20.89 -14.07 -1.01
C GLY A 72 21.19 -12.74 -0.34
N HIS A 73 20.55 -11.65 -0.75
CA HIS A 73 20.76 -10.35 -0.13
C HIS A 73 20.20 -10.29 1.30
N PRO A 74 20.84 -9.50 2.19
CA PRO A 74 20.42 -9.37 3.57
C PRO A 74 19.15 -8.54 3.73
N ALA A 75 18.57 -7.95 2.68
CA ALA A 75 17.26 -7.32 2.71
C ALA A 75 16.66 -7.28 1.30
N GLY A 76 15.32 -7.25 1.19
CA GLY A 76 14.64 -7.25 -0.10
C GLY A 76 14.79 -5.94 -0.87
N ASP A 77 15.22 -4.87 -0.22
CA ASP A 77 15.46 -3.56 -0.81
C ASP A 77 16.95 -3.27 -1.07
N SER A 78 17.81 -4.28 -0.94
CA SER A 78 19.25 -4.14 -1.24
C SER A 78 19.56 -4.01 -2.74
N CYS A 79 18.61 -4.31 -3.61
CA CYS A 79 18.81 -4.36 -5.06
C CYS A 79 18.36 -3.06 -5.75
N PRO A 80 19.01 -2.65 -6.86
CA PRO A 80 18.57 -1.46 -7.62
C PRO A 80 17.12 -1.55 -8.11
N ALA A 81 16.65 -2.74 -8.48
CA ALA A 81 15.29 -2.96 -8.98
C ALA A 81 14.22 -2.71 -7.90
N SER A 82 14.44 -3.17 -6.67
CA SER A 82 13.54 -2.90 -5.53
C SER A 82 13.53 -1.41 -5.15
N LEU A 83 14.69 -0.75 -5.18
CA LEU A 83 14.76 0.70 -4.94
C LEU A 83 14.01 1.51 -6.01
N ALA A 84 14.02 1.06 -7.27
CA ALA A 84 13.24 1.70 -8.33
C ALA A 84 11.73 1.60 -8.08
N VAL A 85 11.25 0.50 -7.49
CA VAL A 85 9.84 0.36 -7.10
C VAL A 85 9.46 1.37 -6.00
N TYR A 86 10.29 1.52 -4.97
CA TYR A 86 10.05 2.54 -3.94
C TYR A 86 10.02 3.96 -4.52
N ARG A 87 10.96 4.31 -5.40
CA ARG A 87 10.97 5.63 -6.05
C ARG A 87 9.70 5.89 -6.86
N ARG A 88 9.23 4.89 -7.60
CA ARG A 88 7.96 5.01 -8.36
C ARG A 88 6.78 5.23 -7.42
N LYS A 89 6.69 4.47 -6.32
CA LYS A 89 5.58 4.61 -5.38
C LYS A 89 5.58 5.95 -4.67
N LEU A 90 6.76 6.47 -4.30
CA LEU A 90 6.88 7.83 -3.76
C LEU A 90 6.37 8.88 -4.75
N ALA A 91 6.77 8.80 -6.02
CA ALA A 91 6.29 9.74 -7.04
C ALA A 91 4.77 9.66 -7.26
N GLU A 92 4.18 8.46 -7.19
CA GLU A 92 2.72 8.27 -7.24
C GLU A 92 2.02 8.91 -6.04
N LEU A 93 2.54 8.67 -4.82
CA LEU A 93 2.02 9.25 -3.59
C LEU A 93 2.13 10.77 -3.58
N ASP A 94 3.26 11.33 -4.01
CA ASP A 94 3.47 12.77 -4.11
C ASP A 94 2.47 13.41 -5.08
N GLY A 95 2.18 12.75 -6.20
CA GLY A 95 1.15 13.17 -7.14
C GLY A 95 -0.25 13.18 -6.51
N LEU A 96 -0.62 12.12 -5.79
CA LEU A 96 -1.90 12.02 -5.07
C LEU A 96 -2.02 13.09 -3.98
N ILE A 97 -0.96 13.33 -3.21
CA ILE A 97 -0.90 14.38 -2.19
C ILE A 97 -1.14 15.75 -2.83
N GLY A 98 -0.50 16.04 -3.95
CA GLY A 98 -0.72 17.29 -4.70
C GLY A 98 -2.17 17.47 -5.13
N GLN A 99 -2.76 16.45 -5.74
CA GLN A 99 -4.18 16.47 -6.16
C GLN A 99 -5.13 16.69 -4.98
N LEU A 100 -4.91 16.01 -3.86
CA LEU A 100 -5.73 16.15 -2.67
C LEU A 100 -5.57 17.53 -2.01
N ALA A 101 -4.36 18.10 -2.05
CA ALA A 101 -4.10 19.46 -1.58
C ALA A 101 -4.87 20.49 -2.41
N ASP A 102 -4.87 20.35 -3.74
CA ASP A 102 -5.62 21.24 -4.65
C ASP A 102 -7.13 21.18 -4.40
N VAL A 103 -7.68 19.97 -4.25
CA VAL A 103 -9.11 19.77 -3.95
C VAL A 103 -9.46 20.36 -2.60
N ARG A 104 -8.64 20.13 -1.56
CA ARG A 104 -8.84 20.71 -0.23
C ARG A 104 -8.92 22.23 -0.31
N GLU A 105 -8.01 22.85 -1.04
CA GLU A 105 -7.94 24.29 -1.19
C GLU A 105 -9.17 24.83 -1.95
N GLN A 106 -9.65 24.13 -2.98
CA GLN A 106 -10.89 24.48 -3.66
C GLN A 106 -12.11 24.44 -2.73
N VAL A 107 -12.24 23.38 -1.93
CA VAL A 107 -13.33 23.26 -0.95
C VAL A 107 -13.25 24.37 0.10
N ALA A 108 -12.06 24.68 0.60
CA ALA A 108 -11.85 25.76 1.57
C ALA A 108 -12.31 27.12 1.02
N ARG A 109 -11.98 27.46 -0.23
CA ARG A 109 -12.45 28.68 -0.89
C ARG A 109 -13.97 28.74 -1.04
N GLN A 110 -14.60 27.63 -1.43
CA GLN A 110 -16.05 27.57 -1.58
C GLN A 110 -16.77 27.73 -0.24
N LEU A 111 -16.22 27.14 0.83
CA LEU A 111 -16.75 27.30 2.18
C LEU A 111 -16.70 28.77 2.63
N ALA A 112 -15.54 29.42 2.50
CA ALA A 112 -15.39 30.82 2.90
C ALA A 112 -16.38 31.73 2.16
N ALA A 113 -16.51 31.57 0.84
CA ALA A 113 -17.47 32.36 0.05
C ALA A 113 -18.93 32.13 0.48
N ALA A 114 -19.30 30.89 0.84
CA ALA A 114 -20.64 30.57 1.32
C ALA A 114 -20.91 31.16 2.72
N GLU A 115 -19.91 31.14 3.60
CA GLU A 115 -19.98 31.75 4.94
C GLU A 115 -20.12 33.29 4.85
N ASP A 116 -19.36 33.93 3.97
CA ASP A 116 -19.45 35.39 3.72
C ASP A 116 -20.85 35.79 3.21
N ALA A 117 -21.37 35.06 2.20
CA ALA A 117 -22.70 35.31 1.65
C ALA A 117 -23.82 35.09 2.69
N ALA A 118 -23.67 34.10 3.58
CA ALA A 118 -24.60 33.89 4.68
C ALA A 118 -24.53 35.03 5.72
N GLY A 119 -23.34 35.55 5.98
CA GLY A 119 -23.12 36.71 6.86
C GLY A 119 -23.73 38.00 6.31
N GLU A 120 -23.56 38.28 5.02
CA GLU A 120 -24.15 39.44 4.35
C GLU A 120 -25.68 39.37 4.31
N ALA A 121 -26.25 38.18 4.09
CA ALA A 121 -27.70 37.97 4.10
C ALA A 121 -28.32 38.13 5.51
N ALA A 122 -27.53 37.91 6.57
CA ALA A 122 -27.96 38.07 7.96
C ALA A 122 -27.84 39.50 8.49
N ALA A 123 -27.16 40.41 7.79
CA ALA A 123 -27.12 41.83 8.16
C ALA A 123 -28.50 42.46 7.95
N PRO A 124 -29.15 43.03 8.98
CA PRO A 124 -30.48 43.56 8.85
C PRO A 124 -30.46 44.72 7.85
N ARG A 125 -31.17 44.57 6.73
CA ARG A 125 -31.57 45.71 5.89
C ARG A 125 -32.46 46.60 6.76
N CYS A 126 -31.85 47.57 7.44
CA CYS A 126 -32.58 48.69 8.05
C CYS A 126 -33.36 49.38 6.92
N GLU A 127 -34.66 49.10 6.85
CA GLU A 127 -35.62 49.87 6.09
C GLU A 127 -35.65 51.29 6.65
N MET A 128 -34.80 52.15 6.07
CA MET A 128 -34.96 53.59 6.10
C MET A 128 -36.12 53.94 5.18
N THR A 129 -37.35 53.85 5.70
CA THR A 129 -38.49 54.55 5.10
C THR A 129 -39.07 55.50 6.15
N GLY A 130 -38.55 56.72 6.14
CA GLY A 130 -39.22 57.91 6.67
C GLY A 130 -39.31 58.95 5.55
N PRO A 131 -40.08 60.04 5.70
CA PRO A 131 -40.77 60.53 6.90
C PRO A 131 -42.31 60.40 6.85
#